data_AF-A0A9Y1ZAA7-F1
#
_entry.id   AF-A0A9Y1ZAA7-F1
#
_cell.length_a   1.000
_cell.length_b   1.000
_cell.length_c   1.000
_cell.angle_alpha   90.00
_cell.angle_beta   90.00
_cell.angle_gamma   90.00
#
_symmetry.space_group_name_H-M   'P 1'
#
loop_
_entity.id
_entity.type
_entity.pdbx_description
1 polymer ?
#
loop_
_entity_poly.entity_id
_entity_poly.type
_entity_poly.pdbx_seq_one_letter_code
_entity_poly.pdbx_strand_id
1 'polypeptide(L)' 'MSSELLVESLSLLVYAALAAILTVGGVLVEYTSFQHFGAGETTVALWLAAIGAVMLYAGVGLGYRKVLTRLTR' A
#
# COMPACT_ATOMS: atom_id res chain seq x y z
N MET A 1 -20.81 23.31 -8.84
CA MET A 1 -19.89 23.78 -7.78
C MET A 1 -19.78 22.84 -6.57
N SER A 2 -20.84 22.50 -5.81
CA SER A 2 -20.65 21.60 -4.63
C SER A 2 -20.51 20.09 -4.94
N SER A 3 -21.18 19.56 -5.97
CA SER A 3 -21.09 18.12 -6.29
C SER A 3 -19.75 17.71 -6.88
N GLU A 4 -19.09 18.58 -7.64
CA GLU A 4 -17.80 18.27 -8.29
C GLU A 4 -16.70 18.06 -7.24
N LEU A 5 -16.68 18.89 -6.18
CA LEU A 5 -15.75 18.73 -5.06
C LEU A 5 -16.02 17.45 -4.24
N LEU A 6 -17.30 17.09 -4.06
CA LEU A 6 -17.68 15.86 -3.35
C LEU A 6 -17.21 14.60 -4.09
N VAL A 7 -17.41 14.55 -5.41
CA VAL A 7 -16.97 13.42 -6.24
C VAL A 7 -15.43 13.31 -6.26
N GLU A 8 -14.74 14.44 -6.34
CA GLU A 8 -13.28 14.48 -6.33
C GLU A 8 -12.70 14.05 -4.97
N SER A 9 -13.29 14.50 -3.87
CA SER A 9 -12.91 14.12 -2.51
C SER A 9 -13.14 12.64 -2.24
N LEU A 10 -14.26 12.09 -2.73
CA LEU A 10 -14.57 10.67 -2.61
C LEU A 10 -13.55 9.82 -3.38
N SER A 11 -13.19 10.22 -4.60
CA SER A 11 -12.11 9.57 -5.36
C SER A 11 -10.77 9.64 -4.61
N LEU A 12 -10.43 10.78 -4.01
CA LEU A 12 -9.21 10.91 -3.23
C LEU A 12 -9.20 9.96 -2.02
N LEU A 13 -10.32 9.90 -1.29
CA LEU A 13 -10.49 9.01 -0.14
C LEU A 13 -10.32 7.54 -0.52
N VAL A 14 -10.90 7.12 -1.65
CA VAL A 14 -10.75 5.74 -2.15
C VAL A 14 -9.28 5.43 -2.46
N TYR A 15 -8.58 6.33 -3.15
CA TYR A 15 -7.15 6.13 -3.45
C TYR A 15 -6.28 6.12 -2.19
N ALA A 16 -6.56 7.01 -1.24
CA ALA A 16 -5.86 7.03 0.04
C ALA A 16 -6.12 5.75 0.86
N ALA A 17 -7.36 5.26 0.87
CA ALA A 17 -7.71 4.00 1.51
C ALA A 17 -7.00 2.81 0.87
N LEU A 18 -6.97 2.74 -0.47
CA LEU A 18 -6.23 1.69 -1.19
C LEU A 18 -4.73 1.74 -0.89
N ALA A 19 -4.14 2.94 -0.87
CA ALA A 19 -2.74 3.12 -0.51
C ALA A 19 -2.46 2.68 0.93
N ALA A 20 -3.36 3.01 1.86
CA ALA A 20 -3.25 2.58 3.26
C ALA A 20 -3.36 1.06 3.40
N ILE A 21 -4.33 0.42 2.72
CA ILE A 21 -4.51 -1.04 2.73
C ILE A 21 -3.28 -1.74 2.15
N LEU A 22 -2.76 -1.26 1.02
CA LEU A 22 -1.55 -1.82 0.42
C LEU A 22 -0.34 -1.67 1.34
N THR A 23 -0.22 -0.53 2.02
CA THR A 23 0.90 -0.29 2.93
C THR A 23 0.80 -1.18 4.18
N VAL A 24 -0.33 -1.16 4.88
CA VAL A 24 -0.55 -1.96 6.09
C VAL A 24 -0.50 -3.45 5.76
N GLY A 25 -1.15 -3.86 4.68
CA GLY A 25 -1.12 -5.25 4.20
C GLY A 25 0.29 -5.68 3.84
N GLY A 26 1.07 -4.84 3.16
CA GLY A 26 2.47 -5.13 2.83
C GLY A 26 3.34 -5.34 4.06
N VAL A 27 3.16 -4.52 5.11
CA VAL A 27 3.86 -4.70 6.41
C VAL A 27 3.48 -6.03 7.08
N LEU A 28 2.19 -6.39 7.08
CA LEU A 28 1.73 -7.65 7.67
C LEU A 28 2.26 -8.87 6.90
N VAL A 29 2.35 -8.77 5.57
CA VAL A 29 2.91 -9.81 4.71
C VAL A 29 4.42 -9.96 4.93
N GLU A 30 5.15 -8.86 5.06
CA GLU A 30 6.57 -8.88 5.46
C GLU A 30 6.76 -9.52 6.84
N TYR A 31 5.93 -9.17 7.83
CA TYR A 31 6.00 -9.78 9.16
C TYR A 31 5.79 -11.29 9.11
N THR A 32 4.78 -11.75 8.36
CA THR A 32 4.52 -13.19 8.20
C THR A 32 5.62 -13.90 7.39
N SER A 33 6.24 -13.23 6.43
CA SER A 33 7.45 -13.72 5.75
C SER A 33 8.58 -14.01 6.73
N PHE A 34 8.89 -13.06 7.63
CA PHE A 34 9.92 -13.25 8.67
C PHE A 34 9.60 -14.43 9.59
N GLN A 35 8.34 -14.65 9.94
CA GLN A 35 7.94 -15.81 10.74
C GLN A 35 8.17 -17.13 10.00
N HIS A 36 7.82 -17.22 8.71
CA HIS A 36 8.06 -18.43 7.91
C HIS A 36 9.56 -18.67 7.67
N PHE A 37 10.34 -17.59 7.53
CA PHE A 37 11.80 -17.69 7.42
C PHE A 37 12.40 -18.30 8.69
N GLY A 38 11.96 -17.85 9.88
CA GLY A 38 12.38 -18.40 11.16
C GLY A 38 11.91 -19.85 11.40
N ALA A 39 10.81 -20.26 10.76
CA ALA A 39 10.30 -21.64 10.79
C ALA A 39 11.05 -22.59 9.82
N GLY A 40 11.96 -22.08 8.99
CA GLY A 40 12.70 -22.86 7.99
C GLY A 40 11.98 -23.01 6.64
N GLU A 41 10.82 -22.38 6.46
CA GLU A 41 10.03 -22.39 5.23
C GLU A 41 10.49 -21.28 4.26
N THR A 42 11.73 -21.40 3.78
CA THR A 42 12.40 -20.35 3.00
C THR A 42 11.70 -19.98 1.70
N THR A 43 11.11 -20.94 0.99
CA THR A 43 10.37 -20.69 -0.26
C THR A 43 9.12 -19.83 -0.01
N VAL A 44 8.35 -20.16 1.03
CA VAL A 44 7.14 -19.41 1.42
C VAL A 44 7.52 -18.01 1.89
N ALA A 45 8.57 -17.92 2.71
CA ALA A 45 9.10 -16.64 3.17
C ALA A 45 9.51 -15.73 2.01
N LEU A 46 10.27 -16.23 1.03
CA LEU A 46 10.69 -15.45 -0.14
C LEU A 46 9.49 -14.98 -0.98
N TRP A 47 8.48 -15.84 -1.15
CA TRP A 47 7.28 -15.47 -1.90
C TRP A 47 6.47 -14.38 -1.19
N LEU A 48 6.30 -14.51 0.14
CA LEU A 48 5.66 -13.50 0.96
C LEU A 48 6.45 -12.19 0.95
N ALA A 49 7.77 -12.22 1.10
CA ALA A 49 8.62 -11.02 1.03
C ALA A 49 8.46 -10.30 -0.31
N ALA A 50 8.42 -11.04 -1.43
CA ALA A 50 8.20 -10.46 -2.74
C ALA A 50 6.83 -9.77 -2.85
N ILE A 51 5.76 -10.41 -2.36
CA ILE A 51 4.42 -9.84 -2.35
C ILE A 51 4.35 -8.60 -1.43
N GLY A 52 4.92 -8.69 -0.23
CA GLY A 52 5.00 -7.60 0.73
C GLY A 52 5.74 -6.39 0.15
N ALA A 53 6.88 -6.60 -0.49
CA ALA A 53 7.64 -5.57 -1.17
C ALA A 53 6.83 -4.89 -2.31
N VAL A 54 6.11 -5.66 -3.13
CA VAL A 54 5.24 -5.12 -4.18
C VAL A 54 4.09 -4.31 -3.59
N MET A 55 3.45 -4.80 -2.53
CA MET A 55 2.36 -4.10 -1.85
C MET A 55 2.83 -2.78 -1.24
N LEU A 56 3.99 -2.77 -0.57
CA LEU A 56 4.59 -1.56 0.00
C LEU A 56 4.99 -0.58 -1.09
N TYR A 57 5.62 -1.05 -2.17
CA TYR A 57 5.99 -0.21 -3.31
C TYR A 57 4.75 0.43 -3.97
N ALA A 58 3.68 -0.36 -4.15
CA ALA A 58 2.43 0.13 -4.69
C ALA A 58 1.74 1.13 -3.75
N GLY A 59 1.69 0.84 -2.45
CA GLY A 59 1.08 1.70 -1.43
C GLY A 59 1.79 3.05 -1.29
N VAL A 60 3.13 3.03 -1.17
CA VAL A 60 3.95 4.25 -1.12
C VAL A 60 3.89 5.00 -2.44
N GLY A 61 4.00 4.31 -3.59
CA GLY A 61 3.93 4.94 -4.91
C GLY A 61 2.60 5.63 -5.19
N LEU A 62 1.47 5.00 -4.83
CA LEU A 62 0.14 5.61 -4.93
C LEU A 62 -0.01 6.79 -3.97
N GLY A 63 0.43 6.64 -2.72
CA GLY A 63 0.37 7.70 -1.72
C GLY A 63 1.19 8.92 -2.16
N TYR A 64 2.45 8.72 -2.55
CA TYR A 64 3.35 9.79 -2.95
C TYR A 64 2.85 10.51 -4.20
N ARG A 65 2.52 9.79 -5.29
CA ARG A 65 2.10 10.43 -6.55
C ARG A 65 0.78 11.16 -6.45
N LYS A 66 -0.13 10.77 -5.57
CA LYS A 66 -1.46 11.38 -5.51
C LYS A 66 -1.59 12.44 -4.43
N VAL A 67 -0.87 12.29 -3.32
CA VAL A 67 -0.87 13.24 -2.21
C VAL A 67 0.12 14.37 -2.45
N LEU A 68 1.38 14.10 -2.84
CA LEU A 68 2.34 15.19 -3.10
C LEU A 68 1.94 16.04 -4.31
N THR A 69 1.47 15.43 -5.39
CA THR A 69 1.08 16.21 -6.60
C THR A 69 -0.08 17.17 -6.34
N ARG A 70 -0.87 16.95 -5.26
CA ARG A 70 -1.91 17.90 -4.82
C ARG A 70 -1.41 18.93 -3.80
N LEU A 71 -0.30 18.69 -3.12
CA LEU A 71 0.32 19.62 -2.17
C LEU A 71 1.21 20.64 -2.87
N THR A 72 1.80 20.30 -4.01
CA THR A 72 2.74 21.16 -4.75
C THR A 72 2.08 21.98 -5.88
N ARG A 73 0.77 21.90 -6.07
CA ARG A 73 0.03 22.60 -7.13
C ARG A 73 -1.00 23.55 -6.54
#